data_AF-A0A139KD33-F1
#
_entry.id   AF-A0A139KD33-F1
#
_cell.length_a   1.000
_cell.length_b   1.000
_cell.length_c   1.000
_cell.angle_alpha   90.00
_cell.angle_beta   90.00
_cell.angle_gamma   90.00
#
_symmetry.space_group_name_H-M   'P 1'
#
loop_
_entity.id
_entity.type
_entity.pdbx_description
1 polymer ?
#
loop_
_entity_poly.entity_id
_entity_poly.type
_entity_poly.pdbx_seq_one_letter_code
_entity_poly.pdbx_strand_id
1 'polypeptide(L)'
;MKKTVLALSAAAVCVASAAPVLAEGQNPMTAPVQISMQGEASMTVANDEAVILFSAESRRPDAVSASNDAAKRGNAAIEALKRFSDKIDVGTTGLSTNPVYTRAKEGEVSEIGAWEARETLRVTVRDVSVVSDVLAAVVGHMNYEGITFRVSDKAERAQRDELLKAAVADALRQAGIVAESIGRKSSDVSVASVRIGSHSAGGPRYYAAPMMKAERASANVAPAVSAGTTEVSLTVTVEARLPR
;
A
#
# COMPACT_ATOMS: atom_id res chain seq x y z
N MET A 1 22.87 99.91 27.87
CA MET A 1 21.97 98.73 27.78
C MET A 1 22.33 97.81 28.94
N LYS A 2 21.37 97.56 29.84
CA LYS A 2 21.58 97.16 31.24
C LYS A 2 21.82 95.65 31.37
N LYS A 3 22.83 95.27 32.15
CA LYS A 3 23.06 93.90 32.63
C LYS A 3 22.36 93.75 33.99
N THR A 4 21.49 92.76 34.12
CA THR A 4 20.88 92.37 35.39
C THR A 4 20.99 90.87 35.58
N VAL A 5 21.57 90.52 36.72
CA VAL A 5 21.55 89.21 37.38
C VAL A 5 20.14 88.95 37.93
N LEU A 6 19.69 87.68 37.97
CA LEU A 6 18.89 86.99 39.02
C LEU A 6 18.31 85.70 38.39
N ALA A 7 18.72 84.49 38.79
CA ALA A 7 18.40 83.76 40.03
C ALA A 7 17.09 82.94 39.94
N LEU A 8 17.27 81.61 39.93
CA LEU A 8 16.54 80.57 40.68
C LEU A 8 15.02 80.42 40.50
N SER A 9 14.58 79.28 39.96
CA SER A 9 13.66 78.35 40.66
C SER A 9 13.53 77.02 39.92
N ALA A 10 13.69 75.95 40.70
CA ALA A 10 13.70 74.55 40.29
C ALA A 10 12.29 73.96 40.21
N ALA A 11 12.08 72.97 39.34
CA ALA A 11 11.00 72.00 39.49
C ALA A 11 11.35 70.65 38.82
N ALA A 12 11.73 69.70 39.68
CA ALA A 12 11.52 68.25 39.64
C ALA A 12 11.79 67.47 38.33
N VAL A 13 12.99 66.86 38.27
CA VAL A 13 13.28 65.70 37.42
C VAL A 13 12.68 64.45 38.06
N CYS A 14 11.65 63.87 37.42
CA CYS A 14 11.28 62.47 37.64
C CYS A 14 12.24 61.60 36.82
N VAL A 15 13.23 61.00 37.46
CA VAL A 15 14.08 59.98 36.81
C VAL A 15 13.25 58.71 36.68
N ALA A 16 12.65 58.50 35.51
CA ALA A 16 12.11 57.21 35.13
C ALA A 16 13.29 56.28 34.85
N SER A 17 13.49 55.28 35.71
CA SER A 17 14.48 54.22 35.55
C SER A 17 14.15 53.42 34.29
N ALA A 18 14.85 53.68 33.18
CA ALA A 18 14.86 52.80 32.02
C ALA A 18 15.66 51.55 32.38
N ALA A 19 14.99 50.48 32.79
CA ALA A 19 15.59 49.15 32.79
C ALA A 19 15.72 48.69 31.32
N PRO A 20 16.91 48.31 30.84
CA PRO A 20 17.02 47.67 29.55
C PRO A 20 16.38 46.29 29.68
N VAL A 21 15.27 46.07 28.97
CA VAL A 21 14.81 44.72 28.64
C VAL A 21 15.90 44.11 27.79
N LEU A 22 16.68 43.18 28.37
CA LEU A 22 17.48 42.26 27.56
C LEU A 22 16.47 41.40 26.79
N ALA A 23 16.28 41.74 25.52
CA ALA A 23 15.79 40.77 24.57
C ALA A 23 16.78 39.60 24.56
N GLU A 24 16.38 38.44 25.06
CA GLU A 24 17.05 37.17 24.81
C GLU A 24 17.02 36.93 23.30
N GLY A 25 18.02 37.46 22.62
CA GLY A 25 18.33 37.14 21.25
C GLY A 25 18.56 35.65 21.19
N GLN A 26 17.63 34.94 20.54
CA GLN A 26 17.88 33.60 20.05
C GLN A 26 19.08 33.69 19.12
N ASN A 27 20.26 33.39 19.65
CA ASN A 27 21.52 33.43 18.92
C ASN A 27 21.46 32.30 17.88
N PRO A 28 21.38 32.59 16.56
CA PRO A 28 21.29 31.53 15.53
C PRO A 28 22.55 30.65 15.49
N MET A 29 23.60 31.00 16.23
CA MET A 29 24.87 30.26 16.32
C MET A 29 24.88 29.09 17.32
N THR A 30 23.82 28.85 18.10
CA THR A 30 23.78 27.76 19.11
C THR A 30 22.93 26.56 18.71
N ALA A 31 22.37 26.53 17.49
CA ALA A 31 21.54 25.42 17.06
C ALA A 31 22.35 24.12 16.87
N PRO A 32 21.88 22.96 17.38
CA PRO A 32 22.49 21.66 17.11
C PRO A 32 22.42 21.33 15.62
N VAL A 33 23.41 20.60 15.10
CA VAL A 33 23.40 20.13 13.72
C VAL A 33 22.32 19.06 13.60
N GLN A 34 21.33 19.32 12.75
CA GLN A 34 20.28 18.36 12.44
C GLN A 34 20.64 17.63 11.15
N ILE A 35 20.57 16.31 11.18
CA ILE A 35 20.81 15.43 10.04
C ILE A 35 19.51 14.67 9.80
N SER A 36 19.04 14.64 8.55
CA SER A 36 17.92 13.81 8.13
C SER A 36 18.44 12.69 7.27
N MET A 37 18.23 11.44 7.70
CA MET A 37 18.62 10.24 6.96
C MET A 37 17.41 9.41 6.58
N GLN A 38 17.48 8.75 5.43
CA GLN A 38 16.51 7.76 5.00
C GLN A 38 17.16 6.38 5.05
N GLY A 39 16.65 5.52 5.93
CA GLY A 39 17.00 4.11 5.97
C GLY A 39 15.97 3.29 5.21
N GLU A 40 16.46 2.30 4.48
CA GLU A 40 15.64 1.40 3.70
C GLU A 40 15.94 -0.04 4.10
N ALA A 41 14.91 -0.87 4.14
CA ALA A 41 15.04 -2.31 4.23
C ALA A 41 14.10 -2.96 3.24
N SER A 42 14.58 -3.99 2.54
CA SER A 42 13.75 -4.86 1.74
C SER A 42 14.03 -6.32 2.07
N MET A 43 13.01 -7.16 1.87
CA MET A 43 13.16 -8.61 1.95
C MET A 43 12.27 -9.29 0.92
N THR A 44 12.73 -10.45 0.46
CA THR A 44 11.97 -11.30 -0.45
C THR A 44 11.20 -12.35 0.33
N VAL A 45 9.88 -12.35 0.19
CA VAL A 45 8.98 -13.25 0.90
C VAL A 45 8.25 -14.13 -0.10
N ALA A 46 8.13 -15.42 0.19
CA ALA A 46 7.32 -16.33 -0.63
C ALA A 46 5.84 -15.94 -0.53
N ASN A 47 5.14 -15.94 -1.67
CA ASN A 47 3.70 -15.74 -1.67
C ASN A 47 3.01 -16.97 -1.10
N ASP A 48 2.20 -16.76 -0.07
CA ASP A 48 1.44 -17.79 0.65
C ASP A 48 -0.07 -17.70 0.39
N GLU A 49 -0.53 -16.65 -0.30
CA GLU A 49 -1.92 -16.45 -0.70
C GLU A 49 -2.06 -16.28 -2.22
N ALA A 50 -3.23 -16.69 -2.73
CA ALA A 50 -3.66 -16.38 -4.09
C ALA A 50 -5.06 -15.77 -4.08
N VAL A 51 -5.25 -14.68 -4.82
CA VAL A 51 -6.55 -14.06 -5.04
C VAL A 51 -6.98 -14.38 -6.46
N ILE A 52 -8.08 -15.09 -6.61
CA ILE A 52 -8.65 -15.50 -7.89
C ILE A 52 -9.94 -14.72 -8.13
N LEU A 53 -10.11 -14.20 -9.33
CA LEU A 53 -11.35 -13.56 -9.77
C LEU A 53 -12.07 -14.46 -10.78
N PHE A 54 -13.34 -14.70 -10.51
CA PHE A 54 -14.25 -15.43 -11.38
C PHE A 54 -15.44 -14.56 -11.75
N SER A 55 -15.99 -14.74 -12.95
CA SER A 55 -17.25 -14.11 -13.33
C SER A 55 -18.21 -15.02 -14.06
N ALA A 56 -19.49 -14.78 -13.86
CA ALA A 56 -20.57 -15.43 -14.59
C ALA A 56 -21.34 -14.37 -15.36
N GLU A 57 -21.44 -14.55 -16.67
CA GLU A 57 -22.20 -13.67 -17.55
C GLU A 57 -23.41 -14.41 -18.11
N SER A 58 -24.54 -13.71 -18.16
CA SER A 58 -25.79 -14.21 -18.69
C SER A 58 -26.47 -13.13 -19.52
N ARG A 59 -27.03 -13.54 -20.67
CA ARG A 59 -27.78 -12.66 -21.56
C ARG A 59 -29.19 -13.21 -21.78
N ARG A 60 -30.22 -12.43 -21.41
CA ARG A 60 -31.63 -12.82 -21.52
C ARG A 60 -32.49 -11.65 -22.05
N PRO A 61 -33.69 -11.91 -22.57
CA PRO A 61 -34.61 -10.85 -23.00
C PRO A 61 -35.09 -9.95 -21.84
N ASP A 62 -35.08 -10.45 -20.61
CA ASP A 62 -35.53 -9.75 -19.41
C ASP A 62 -34.42 -9.65 -18.35
N ALA A 63 -34.40 -8.53 -17.62
CA ALA A 63 -33.38 -8.24 -16.62
C ALA A 63 -33.36 -9.26 -15.47
N VAL A 64 -34.55 -9.71 -15.03
CA VAL A 64 -34.69 -10.61 -13.89
C VAL A 64 -34.12 -11.99 -14.20
N SER A 65 -34.43 -12.56 -15.37
CA SER A 65 -33.89 -13.85 -15.78
C SER A 65 -32.39 -13.78 -16.08
N ALA A 66 -31.89 -12.65 -16.61
CA ALA A 66 -30.45 -12.44 -16.78
C ALA A 66 -29.74 -12.52 -15.42
N SER A 67 -30.20 -11.73 -14.45
CA SER A 67 -29.65 -11.70 -13.08
C SER A 67 -29.74 -13.07 -12.39
N ASN A 68 -30.89 -13.75 -12.49
CA ASN A 68 -31.10 -15.04 -11.85
C ASN A 68 -30.21 -16.14 -12.43
N ASP A 69 -29.96 -16.15 -13.74
CA ASP A 69 -29.07 -17.15 -14.35
C ASP A 69 -27.60 -16.89 -13.99
N ALA A 70 -27.17 -15.63 -13.89
CA ALA A 70 -25.84 -15.28 -13.36
C ALA A 70 -25.70 -15.74 -11.90
N ALA A 71 -26.64 -15.34 -11.03
CA ALA A 71 -26.70 -15.72 -9.62
C ALA A 71 -26.71 -17.24 -9.40
N LYS A 72 -27.41 -17.98 -10.26
CA LYS A 72 -27.46 -19.45 -10.19
C LYS A 72 -26.09 -20.08 -10.43
N ARG A 73 -25.32 -19.53 -11.38
CA ARG A 73 -23.95 -19.97 -11.68
C ARG A 73 -22.98 -19.61 -10.57
N GLY A 74 -23.07 -18.40 -10.03
CA GLY A 74 -22.29 -17.98 -8.86
C GLY A 74 -22.53 -18.89 -7.65
N ASN A 75 -23.80 -19.14 -7.32
CA ASN A 75 -24.17 -20.05 -6.24
C ASN A 75 -23.65 -21.48 -6.46
N ALA A 76 -23.75 -22.03 -7.68
CA ALA A 76 -23.20 -23.34 -7.99
C ALA A 76 -21.67 -23.41 -7.79
N ALA A 77 -20.96 -22.35 -8.15
CA ALA A 77 -19.52 -22.23 -7.89
C ALA A 77 -19.22 -22.18 -6.38
N ILE A 78 -19.97 -21.39 -5.60
CA ILE A 78 -19.82 -21.32 -4.15
C ILE A 78 -20.04 -22.69 -3.51
N GLU A 79 -21.07 -23.43 -3.94
CA GLU A 79 -21.33 -24.80 -3.47
C GLU A 79 -20.17 -25.74 -3.80
N ALA A 80 -19.64 -25.70 -5.02
CA ALA A 80 -18.47 -26.51 -5.40
C ALA A 80 -17.24 -26.19 -4.55
N LEU A 81 -17.08 -24.93 -4.15
CA LEU A 81 -15.96 -24.43 -3.36
C LEU A 81 -16.05 -24.78 -1.87
N LYS A 82 -17.22 -25.18 -1.35
CA LYS A 82 -17.38 -25.53 0.08
C LYS A 82 -16.43 -26.61 0.58
N ARG A 83 -15.98 -27.52 -0.29
CA ARG A 83 -15.01 -28.57 0.07
C ARG A 83 -13.62 -28.03 0.47
N PHE A 84 -13.34 -26.76 0.20
CA PHE A 84 -12.10 -26.08 0.57
C PHE A 84 -12.33 -24.95 1.58
N SER A 85 -13.50 -24.86 2.23
CA SER A 85 -13.89 -23.70 3.05
C SER A 85 -12.91 -23.36 4.19
N ASP A 86 -12.15 -24.35 4.66
CA ASP A 86 -11.07 -24.18 5.64
C ASP A 86 -9.84 -23.46 5.05
N LYS A 87 -9.59 -23.62 3.74
CA LYS A 87 -8.44 -23.09 3.01
C LYS A 87 -8.72 -21.84 2.17
N ILE A 88 -9.99 -21.53 1.93
CA ILE A 88 -10.38 -20.38 1.09
C ILE A 88 -11.30 -19.42 1.84
N ASP A 89 -11.37 -18.21 1.34
CA ASP A 89 -12.40 -17.22 1.63
C ASP A 89 -13.08 -16.84 0.32
N VAL A 90 -14.41 -16.82 0.30
CA VAL A 90 -15.20 -16.57 -0.91
C VAL A 90 -16.10 -15.37 -0.67
N GLY A 91 -15.93 -14.34 -1.49
CA GLY A 91 -16.74 -13.13 -1.45
C GLY A 91 -17.36 -12.83 -2.82
N THR A 92 -18.64 -12.49 -2.84
CA THR A 92 -19.26 -11.89 -4.03
C THR A 92 -18.90 -10.42 -4.09
N THR A 93 -18.14 -10.01 -5.09
CA THR A 93 -17.63 -8.63 -5.18
C THR A 93 -18.51 -7.72 -6.04
N GLY A 94 -19.40 -8.29 -6.86
CA GLY A 94 -20.31 -7.49 -7.66
C GLY A 94 -21.38 -8.34 -8.35
N LEU A 95 -22.56 -7.76 -8.47
CA LEU A 95 -23.64 -8.22 -9.33
C LEU A 95 -24.18 -7.00 -10.07
N SER A 96 -24.14 -7.05 -11.40
CA SER A 96 -24.55 -5.93 -12.25
C SER A 96 -25.41 -6.44 -13.39
N THR A 97 -26.42 -5.67 -13.78
CA THR A 97 -27.33 -6.02 -14.88
C THR A 97 -27.56 -4.78 -15.74
N ASN A 98 -27.16 -4.86 -17.00
CA ASN A 98 -27.14 -3.74 -17.92
C ASN A 98 -28.00 -4.05 -19.16
N PRO A 99 -28.75 -3.08 -19.69
CA PRO A 99 -29.46 -3.26 -20.95
C PRO A 99 -28.46 -3.29 -22.12
N VAL A 100 -28.71 -4.19 -23.07
CA VAL A 100 -27.98 -4.29 -24.34
C VAL A 100 -28.88 -3.80 -25.45
N TYR A 101 -28.52 -2.65 -26.01
CA TYR A 101 -29.30 -2.00 -27.05
C TYR A 101 -29.04 -2.61 -28.44
N THR A 102 -30.07 -2.59 -29.28
CA THR A 102 -29.98 -2.96 -30.69
C THR A 102 -29.24 -1.90 -31.49
N ARG A 103 -28.55 -2.31 -32.56
CA ARG A 103 -27.97 -1.36 -33.52
C ARG A 103 -29.11 -0.74 -34.33
N ALA A 104 -29.46 0.49 -34.02
CA ALA A 104 -30.43 1.27 -34.79
C ALA A 104 -29.86 1.60 -36.18
N LYS A 105 -30.70 1.54 -37.23
CA LYS A 105 -30.37 2.09 -38.55
C LYS A 105 -30.57 3.61 -38.56
N GLU A 106 -30.03 4.27 -39.58
CA GLU A 106 -30.17 5.73 -39.72
C GLU A 106 -31.65 6.13 -39.75
N GLY A 107 -32.07 6.92 -38.76
CA GLY A 107 -33.46 7.35 -38.56
C GLY A 107 -34.28 6.55 -37.53
N GLU A 108 -33.75 5.47 -36.96
CA GLU A 108 -34.43 4.66 -35.94
C GLU A 108 -33.94 4.95 -34.51
N VAL A 109 -34.81 4.73 -33.53
CA VAL A 109 -34.47 4.81 -32.09
C VAL A 109 -33.89 3.47 -31.64
N SER A 110 -32.81 3.49 -30.87
CA SER A 110 -32.20 2.28 -30.33
C SER A 110 -33.08 1.67 -29.23
N GLU A 111 -33.44 0.40 -29.39
CA GLU A 111 -34.29 -0.34 -28.47
C GLU A 111 -33.47 -1.32 -27.63
N ILE A 112 -33.98 -1.70 -26.45
CA ILE A 112 -33.33 -2.73 -25.63
C ILE A 112 -33.58 -4.09 -26.28
N GLY A 113 -32.53 -4.69 -26.84
CA GLY A 113 -32.61 -6.01 -27.48
C GLY A 113 -32.36 -7.18 -26.53
N ALA A 114 -31.68 -6.94 -25.41
CA ALA A 114 -31.45 -7.92 -24.36
C ALA A 114 -31.03 -7.23 -23.06
N TRP A 115 -30.90 -8.01 -22.00
CA TRP A 115 -30.26 -7.66 -20.75
C TRP A 115 -29.08 -8.59 -20.52
N GLU A 116 -27.97 -8.01 -20.07
CA GLU A 116 -26.76 -8.73 -19.73
C GLU A 116 -26.48 -8.54 -18.25
N ALA A 117 -26.42 -9.66 -17.52
CA ALA A 117 -26.05 -9.69 -16.13
C ALA A 117 -24.67 -10.30 -15.96
N ARG A 118 -23.86 -9.71 -15.09
CA ARG A 118 -22.54 -10.18 -14.69
C ARG A 118 -22.44 -10.23 -13.18
N GLU A 119 -22.07 -11.40 -12.67
CA GLU A 119 -21.71 -11.62 -11.28
C GLU A 119 -20.21 -11.90 -11.18
N THR A 120 -19.54 -11.34 -10.18
CA THR A 120 -18.12 -11.53 -9.93
C THR A 120 -17.90 -12.09 -8.53
N LEU A 121 -17.15 -13.18 -8.45
CA LEU A 121 -16.67 -13.77 -7.20
C LEU A 121 -15.17 -13.54 -7.06
N ARG A 122 -14.77 -13.14 -5.86
CA ARG A 122 -13.37 -13.14 -5.41
C ARG A 122 -13.16 -14.30 -4.47
N VAL A 123 -12.19 -15.14 -4.80
CA VAL A 123 -11.77 -16.28 -3.97
C VAL A 123 -10.35 -16.04 -3.49
N THR A 124 -10.18 -15.86 -2.19
CA THR A 124 -8.87 -15.76 -1.56
C THR A 124 -8.47 -17.14 -1.06
N VAL A 125 -7.45 -17.74 -1.65
CA VAL A 125 -6.90 -19.04 -1.29
C VAL A 125 -5.72 -18.83 -0.35
N ARG A 126 -5.83 -19.34 0.89
CA ARG A 126 -4.80 -19.27 1.94
C ARG A 126 -3.73 -20.35 1.85
N ASP A 127 -3.92 -21.31 0.94
CA ASP A 127 -3.01 -22.41 0.68
C ASP A 127 -2.78 -22.51 -0.83
N VAL A 128 -1.66 -21.99 -1.31
CA VAL A 128 -1.33 -21.97 -2.75
C VAL A 128 -1.28 -23.36 -3.38
N SER A 129 -1.13 -24.43 -2.58
CA SER A 129 -1.10 -25.81 -3.09
C SER A 129 -2.46 -26.29 -3.63
N VAL A 130 -3.57 -25.72 -3.14
CA VAL A 130 -4.93 -26.11 -3.58
C VAL A 130 -5.49 -25.22 -4.68
N VAL A 131 -4.72 -24.25 -5.17
CA VAL A 131 -5.17 -23.30 -6.21
C VAL A 131 -5.65 -24.01 -7.48
N SER A 132 -4.91 -25.02 -7.93
CA SER A 132 -5.28 -25.79 -9.12
C SER A 132 -6.60 -26.55 -8.93
N ASP A 133 -6.84 -27.10 -7.75
CA ASP A 133 -8.08 -27.81 -7.42
C ASP A 133 -9.28 -26.86 -7.27
N VAL A 134 -9.03 -25.66 -6.74
CA VAL A 134 -10.01 -24.56 -6.65
C VAL A 134 -10.40 -24.07 -8.04
N LEU A 135 -9.43 -23.88 -8.94
CA LEU A 135 -9.71 -23.54 -10.34
C LEU A 135 -10.56 -24.64 -10.99
N ALA A 136 -10.15 -25.90 -10.88
CA ALA A 136 -10.88 -27.04 -11.45
C ALA A 136 -12.31 -27.18 -10.88
N ALA A 137 -12.55 -26.78 -9.63
CA ALA A 137 -13.87 -26.79 -9.00
C ALA A 137 -14.88 -25.85 -9.67
N VAL A 138 -14.41 -24.69 -10.11
CA VAL A 138 -15.25 -23.58 -10.56
C VAL A 138 -15.37 -23.58 -12.08
N VAL A 139 -14.39 -24.18 -12.78
CA VAL A 139 -14.42 -24.39 -14.23
C VAL A 139 -15.71 -25.10 -14.62
N GLY A 140 -16.51 -24.44 -15.45
CA GLY A 140 -17.82 -24.91 -15.92
C GLY A 140 -19.02 -24.18 -15.28
N HIS A 141 -18.84 -23.55 -14.13
CA HIS A 141 -19.84 -22.68 -13.51
C HIS A 141 -19.56 -21.20 -13.81
N MET A 142 -18.29 -20.79 -13.71
CA MET A 142 -17.87 -19.41 -13.94
C MET A 142 -16.64 -19.34 -14.85
N ASN A 143 -16.47 -18.19 -15.49
CA ASN A 143 -15.30 -17.83 -16.24
C ASN A 143 -14.18 -17.41 -15.29
N TYR A 144 -12.96 -17.79 -15.61
CA TYR A 144 -11.75 -17.34 -14.92
C TYR A 144 -11.29 -16.00 -15.51
N GLU A 145 -11.09 -14.99 -14.66
CA GLU A 145 -10.61 -13.67 -15.10
C GLU A 145 -9.11 -13.47 -14.85
N GLY A 146 -8.61 -13.98 -13.72
CA GLY A 146 -7.22 -13.78 -13.34
C GLY A 146 -6.90 -14.32 -11.95
N ILE A 147 -5.59 -14.52 -11.72
CA ILE A 147 -5.01 -14.90 -10.44
C ILE A 147 -3.88 -13.95 -10.08
N THR A 148 -3.84 -13.53 -8.82
CA THR A 148 -2.77 -12.72 -8.25
C THR A 148 -2.23 -13.39 -7.00
N PHE A 149 -0.95 -13.73 -7.01
CA PHE A 149 -0.28 -14.21 -5.80
C PHE A 149 0.19 -13.04 -4.95
N ARG A 150 0.08 -13.20 -3.64
CA ARG A 150 0.49 -12.18 -2.67
C ARG A 150 1.00 -12.82 -1.39
N VAL A 151 1.67 -12.00 -0.61
CA VAL A 151 1.99 -12.28 0.79
C VAL A 151 0.74 -11.98 1.61
N SER A 152 0.34 -12.89 2.49
CA SER A 152 -0.79 -12.75 3.39
C SER A 152 -0.55 -11.59 4.35
N ASP A 153 -1.62 -10.92 4.77
CA ASP A 153 -1.52 -9.85 5.78
C ASP A 153 -0.85 -10.35 7.08
N LYS A 154 -0.98 -11.65 7.38
CA LYS A 154 -0.34 -12.27 8.54
C LYS A 154 1.18 -12.37 8.34
N ALA A 155 1.64 -12.89 7.20
CA ALA A 155 3.05 -12.98 6.89
C ALA A 155 3.68 -11.59 6.75
N GLU A 156 2.99 -10.66 6.08
CA GLU A 156 3.43 -9.27 5.93
C GLU A 156 3.61 -8.58 7.29
N ARG A 157 2.65 -8.73 8.21
CA ARG A 157 2.77 -8.18 9.58
C ARG A 157 3.93 -8.81 10.36
N ALA A 158 4.13 -10.12 10.25
CA ALA A 158 5.23 -10.80 10.93
C ALA A 158 6.60 -10.30 10.46
N GLN A 159 6.73 -10.00 9.17
CA GLN A 159 7.96 -9.49 8.55
C GLN A 159 8.16 -7.98 8.77
N ARG A 160 7.09 -7.23 9.01
CA ARG A 160 7.13 -5.77 9.19
C ARG A 160 8.03 -5.34 10.35
N ASP A 161 8.01 -6.07 11.45
CA ASP A 161 8.82 -5.73 12.64
C ASP A 161 10.32 -5.90 12.36
N GLU A 162 10.69 -6.90 11.57
CA GLU A 162 12.07 -7.13 11.15
C GLU A 162 12.54 -6.07 10.15
N LEU A 163 11.70 -5.75 9.16
CA LEU A 163 11.96 -4.66 8.21
C LEU A 163 12.11 -3.31 8.92
N LEU A 164 11.28 -3.03 9.93
CA LEU A 164 11.38 -1.79 10.70
C LEU A 164 12.70 -1.71 11.47
N LYS A 165 13.11 -2.78 12.14
CA LYS A 165 14.40 -2.83 12.84
C LYS A 165 15.56 -2.64 11.87
N ALA A 166 15.52 -3.29 10.72
CA ALA A 166 16.55 -3.18 9.69
C ALA A 166 16.62 -1.77 9.10
N ALA A 167 15.48 -1.15 8.76
CA ALA A 167 15.43 0.19 8.17
C ALA A 167 15.92 1.26 9.17
N VAL A 168 15.55 1.14 10.45
CA VAL A 168 16.06 2.04 11.50
C VAL A 168 17.56 1.86 11.70
N ALA A 169 18.05 0.61 11.73
CA ALA A 169 19.47 0.33 11.84
C ALA A 169 20.27 0.90 10.65
N ASP A 170 19.73 0.81 9.43
CA ASP A 170 20.36 1.41 8.25
C ASP A 170 20.42 2.94 8.35
N ALA A 171 19.32 3.61 8.73
CA ALA A 171 19.30 5.05 8.92
C ALA A 171 20.32 5.53 9.97
N LEU A 172 20.43 4.81 11.10
CA LEU A 172 21.40 5.12 12.15
C LEU A 172 22.84 4.87 11.73
N ARG A 173 23.10 3.80 10.98
CA ARG A 173 24.41 3.51 10.38
C ARG A 173 24.83 4.64 9.46
N GLN A 174 23.93 5.10 8.59
CA GLN A 174 24.19 6.24 7.70
C GLN A 174 24.46 7.53 8.49
N ALA A 175 23.67 7.82 9.53
CA ALA A 175 23.89 8.98 10.40
C ALA A 175 25.26 8.94 11.08
N GLY A 176 25.72 7.75 11.51
CA GLY A 176 27.07 7.54 12.04
C GLY A 176 28.17 7.84 11.03
N ILE A 177 28.02 7.37 9.78
CA ILE A 177 28.96 7.67 8.68
C ILE A 177 29.01 9.18 8.41
N VAL A 178 27.86 9.85 8.38
CA VAL A 178 27.80 11.31 8.20
C VAL A 178 28.49 12.03 9.36
N ALA A 179 28.24 11.62 10.60
CA ALA A 179 28.89 12.19 11.77
C ALA A 179 30.42 12.05 11.71
N GLU A 180 30.92 10.87 11.37
CA GLU A 180 32.36 10.61 11.21
C GLU A 180 32.97 11.44 10.08
N SER A 181 32.25 11.62 8.97
CA SER A 181 32.71 12.44 7.84
C SER A 181 32.88 13.93 8.17
N ILE A 182 32.16 14.43 9.18
CA ILE A 182 32.28 15.81 9.67
C ILE A 182 33.15 15.93 10.94
N GLY A 183 33.94 14.89 11.24
CA GLY A 183 34.90 14.89 12.35
C GLY A 183 34.28 14.64 13.73
N ARG A 184 33.08 14.04 13.78
CA ARG A 184 32.36 13.71 15.02
C ARG A 184 32.35 12.21 15.25
N LYS A 185 32.07 11.79 16.48
CA LYS A 185 31.93 10.37 16.79
C LYS A 185 30.52 9.91 16.45
N SER A 186 30.37 8.72 15.90
CA SER A 186 29.06 8.09 15.69
C SER A 186 28.26 7.91 16.99
N SER A 187 28.93 7.82 18.15
CA SER A 187 28.29 7.80 19.47
C SER A 187 27.58 9.11 19.87
N ASP A 188 27.92 10.22 19.21
CA ASP A 188 27.33 11.54 19.51
C ASP A 188 25.97 11.71 18.82
N VAL A 189 25.58 10.79 17.95
CA VAL A 189 24.31 10.83 17.22
C VAL A 189 23.16 10.57 18.19
N SER A 190 22.32 11.58 18.42
CA SER A 190 21.09 11.45 19.20
C SER A 190 19.87 11.50 18.27
N VAL A 191 18.91 10.60 18.45
CA VAL A 191 17.69 10.60 17.63
C VAL A 191 16.74 11.69 18.12
N ALA A 192 16.34 12.59 17.23
CA ALA A 192 15.42 13.68 17.51
C ALA A 192 13.98 13.35 17.11
N SER A 193 13.80 12.71 15.96
CA SER A 193 12.49 12.21 15.52
C SER A 193 12.67 11.02 14.58
N VAL A 194 11.69 10.12 14.58
CA VAL A 194 11.60 9.02 13.61
C VAL A 194 10.26 9.12 12.91
N ARG A 195 10.28 9.23 11.59
CA ARG A 195 9.09 9.17 10.74
C ARG A 195 9.14 7.89 9.94
N ILE A 196 8.18 7.01 10.16
CA ILE A 196 8.03 5.80 9.36
C ILE A 196 7.41 6.24 8.02
N GLY A 197 8.12 5.97 6.93
CA GLY A 197 7.69 6.29 5.57
C GLY A 197 6.74 5.25 5.00
N SER A 198 6.63 5.23 3.68
CA SER A 198 5.75 4.29 2.98
C SER A 198 6.22 2.85 3.16
N HIS A 199 5.27 1.97 3.44
CA HIS A 199 5.41 0.54 3.29
C HIS A 199 4.95 0.17 1.88
N SER A 200 5.81 -0.45 1.09
CA SER A 200 5.50 -0.85 -0.28
C SER A 200 5.74 -2.35 -0.43
N ALA A 201 4.67 -3.12 -0.58
CA ALA A 201 4.77 -4.45 -1.14
C ALA A 201 4.83 -4.28 -2.67
N GLY A 202 5.99 -4.59 -3.27
CA GLY A 202 6.10 -4.65 -4.72
C GLY A 202 5.09 -5.65 -5.30
N GLY A 203 4.73 -5.51 -6.58
CA GLY A 203 3.93 -6.55 -7.24
C GLY A 203 4.67 -7.90 -7.24
N PRO A 204 3.95 -9.04 -7.28
CA PRO A 204 4.57 -10.35 -7.30
C PRO A 204 5.55 -10.49 -8.47
N ARG A 205 6.77 -10.96 -8.18
CA ARG A 205 7.76 -11.28 -9.22
C ARG A 205 7.51 -12.71 -9.70
N TYR A 206 6.99 -12.84 -10.91
CA TYR A 206 6.87 -14.13 -11.59
C TYR A 206 8.24 -14.52 -12.16
N TYR A 207 8.86 -15.58 -11.63
CA TYR A 207 10.00 -16.19 -12.28
C TYR A 207 9.51 -17.01 -13.47
N ALA A 208 9.97 -16.67 -14.68
CA ALA A 208 9.69 -17.47 -15.86
C ALA A 208 10.23 -18.89 -15.63
N ALA A 209 9.34 -19.88 -15.59
CA ALA A 209 9.74 -21.27 -15.58
C ALA A 209 10.60 -21.54 -16.83
N PRO A 210 11.74 -22.24 -16.73
CA PRO A 210 12.51 -22.62 -17.91
C PRO A 210 11.59 -23.40 -18.85
N MET A 211 11.51 -22.96 -20.11
CA MET A 211 10.73 -23.62 -21.16
C MET A 211 11.21 -25.08 -21.32
N MET A 212 10.56 -25.99 -20.61
CA MET A 212 10.57 -27.41 -20.95
C MET A 212 9.85 -27.54 -22.28
N LYS A 213 10.56 -28.01 -23.31
CA LYS A 213 9.99 -28.33 -24.62
C LYS A 213 8.69 -29.10 -24.43
N ALA A 214 7.61 -28.55 -24.97
CA ALA A 214 6.29 -29.14 -24.94
C ALA A 214 6.28 -30.48 -25.69
N GLU A 215 6.50 -31.57 -24.97
CA GLU A 215 5.96 -32.87 -25.37
C GLU A 215 4.48 -32.93 -24.99
N ARG A 216 3.71 -33.39 -25.97
CA ARG A 216 2.24 -33.40 -25.98
C ARG A 216 1.68 -34.18 -24.80
N ALA A 217 0.79 -33.55 -24.03
CA ALA A 217 -0.20 -34.25 -23.22
C ALA A 217 -1.52 -33.49 -23.22
N SER A 218 -2.43 -33.94 -24.08
CA SER A 218 -3.85 -33.64 -24.02
C SER A 218 -4.49 -34.41 -22.87
N ALA A 219 -4.60 -33.75 -21.71
CA ALA A 219 -5.53 -34.08 -20.63
C ALA A 219 -5.61 -32.85 -19.73
N ASN A 220 -6.76 -32.17 -19.70
CA ASN A 220 -7.15 -31.09 -18.79
C ASN A 220 -6.01 -30.60 -17.85
N VAL A 221 -5.04 -29.87 -18.40
CA VAL A 221 -3.84 -29.48 -17.66
C VAL A 221 -4.23 -28.25 -16.87
N ALA A 222 -4.61 -28.44 -15.61
CA ALA A 222 -4.64 -27.33 -14.66
C ALA A 222 -3.25 -26.65 -14.74
N PRO A 223 -3.16 -25.34 -14.97
CA PRO A 223 -1.87 -24.68 -15.11
C PRO A 223 -1.03 -24.96 -13.86
N ALA A 224 0.22 -25.36 -14.04
CA ALA A 224 1.18 -25.46 -12.95
C ALA A 224 1.46 -24.04 -12.46
N VAL A 225 0.76 -23.61 -11.41
CA VAL A 225 0.85 -22.24 -10.92
C VAL A 225 1.98 -22.16 -9.89
N SER A 226 2.98 -21.32 -10.17
CA SER A 226 4.06 -21.02 -9.22
C SER A 226 3.75 -19.70 -8.53
N ALA A 227 3.61 -19.74 -7.21
CA ALA A 227 3.25 -18.56 -6.43
C ALA A 227 4.33 -17.46 -6.47
N GLY A 228 5.57 -17.80 -6.79
CA GLY A 228 6.68 -16.84 -6.84
C GLY A 228 6.97 -16.18 -5.50
N THR A 229 7.68 -15.05 -5.55
CA THR A 229 8.04 -14.27 -4.36
C THR A 229 7.72 -12.80 -4.57
N THR A 230 7.46 -12.09 -3.48
CA THR A 230 7.25 -10.65 -3.47
C THR A 230 8.35 -9.97 -2.67
N GLU A 231 8.89 -8.88 -3.20
CA GLU A 231 9.79 -8.01 -2.45
C GLU A 231 8.96 -7.01 -1.66
N VAL A 232 9.10 -7.03 -0.34
CA VAL A 232 8.47 -6.09 0.57
C VAL A 232 9.53 -5.12 1.05
N SER A 233 9.30 -3.82 0.88
CA SER A 233 10.22 -2.77 1.30
C SER A 233 9.59 -1.77 2.26
N LEU A 234 10.42 -1.23 3.14
CA LEU A 234 10.06 -0.22 4.11
C LEU A 234 11.13 0.86 4.13
N THR A 235 10.69 2.12 4.04
CA THR A 235 11.55 3.29 4.19
C THR A 235 11.23 4.00 5.51
N VAL A 236 12.26 4.41 6.24
CA VAL A 236 12.16 5.17 7.48
C VAL A 236 13.04 6.41 7.38
N THR A 237 12.48 7.56 7.74
CA THR A 237 13.25 8.81 7.85
C THR A 237 13.57 9.07 9.32
N VAL A 238 14.86 9.20 9.64
CA VAL A 238 15.35 9.53 10.98
C VAL A 238 15.94 10.93 10.95
N GLU A 239 15.41 11.81 11.80
CA GLU A 239 16.06 13.07 12.12
C GLU A 239 16.95 12.85 13.34
N ALA A 240 18.25 13.00 13.16
CA ALA A 240 19.25 12.95 14.20
C ALA A 240 19.76 14.35 14.53
N ARG A 241 20.18 14.54 15.78
CA ARG A 241 20.91 15.70 16.27
C ARG A 241 22.30 15.28 16.69
N LEU A 242 23.28 16.06 16.28
CA LEU A 242 24.61 15.99 16.85
C LEU A 242 24.76 17.13 17.86
N PRO A 243 25.25 16.85 19.09
CA PRO A 243 25.70 17.90 20.00
C PRO A 243 26.80 18.70 19.29
N ARG A 244 27.03 19.97 19.64
CA ARG A 244 28.16 20.71 19.06
C ARG A 244 29.48 20.24 19.63
#